data_AF-W1DM25-F1
#
_entry.id   AF-W1DM25-F1
#
_cell.length_a   1.000
_cell.length_b   1.000
_cell.length_c   1.000
_cell.angle_alpha   90.00
_cell.angle_beta   90.00
_cell.angle_gamma   90.00
#
_symmetry.space_group_name_H-M   'P 1'
#
loop_
_entity.id
_entity.type
_entity.pdbx_description
1 polymer ?
#
loop_
_entity_poly.entity_id
_entity_poly.type
_entity_poly.pdbx_seq_one_letter_code
_entity_poly.pdbx_strand_id
1 'polypeptide(L)'
;MYVPAITWHARFAYDKEKTDKYNERPWGAGFGVSRWDEKGNWHGLYLMAFKDSFNKWEPIGGYGWEKTWRPLTDQNFHLGLGYTLGVTARDNWNYIPIPVILPLASIGYGPATFQMTYIPGTYNNGNVYFAWARIQF
;
A
#
# COMPACT_ATOMS: atom_id res chain seq x y z
N MET A 1 -8.15 6.68 7.99
CA MET A 1 -7.85 5.31 8.43
C MET A 1 -7.48 4.44 7.23
N TYR A 2 -6.58 3.48 7.45
CA TYR A 2 -6.05 2.55 6.46
C TYR A 2 -6.34 1.13 6.95
N VAL A 3 -6.95 0.30 6.11
CA VAL A 3 -7.35 -1.08 6.43
C VAL A 3 -6.75 -2.00 5.39
N PRO A 4 -5.66 -2.75 5.71
CA PRO A 4 -5.12 -3.80 4.87
C PRO A 4 -6.21 -4.73 4.36
N ALA A 5 -6.24 -4.99 3.05
CA ALA A 5 -7.31 -5.74 2.41
C ALA A 5 -6.78 -7.01 1.71
N ILE A 6 -5.72 -6.86 0.91
CA ILE A 6 -5.18 -7.97 0.12
C ILE A 6 -3.68 -7.80 -0.09
N THR A 7 -2.97 -8.93 0.03
CA THR A 7 -1.60 -9.08 -0.43
C THR A 7 -1.60 -10.17 -1.49
N TRP A 8 -1.11 -9.90 -2.68
CA TRP A 8 -1.06 -10.86 -3.77
C TRP A 8 0.36 -11.00 -4.31
N HIS A 9 0.85 -12.23 -4.36
CA HIS A 9 2.16 -12.54 -4.93
C HIS A 9 2.00 -12.82 -6.42
N ALA A 10 2.78 -12.13 -7.26
CA ALA A 10 2.62 -12.25 -8.69
C ALA A 10 3.01 -13.65 -9.18
N ARG A 11 2.02 -14.42 -9.64
CA ARG A 11 2.18 -15.86 -9.94
C ARG A 11 3.17 -16.17 -11.06
N PHE A 12 3.48 -15.19 -11.91
CA PHE A 12 4.52 -15.32 -12.94
C PHE A 12 5.95 -15.31 -12.38
N ALA A 13 6.14 -14.83 -11.15
CA ALA A 13 7.44 -14.64 -10.51
C ALA A 13 7.67 -15.57 -9.30
N TYR A 14 6.79 -16.56 -9.09
CA TYR A 14 6.88 -17.47 -7.94
C TYR A 14 6.59 -18.93 -8.30
N ASP A 15 7.29 -19.82 -7.60
CA ASP A 15 6.94 -21.24 -7.58
C ASP A 15 5.62 -21.45 -6.81
N LYS A 16 4.75 -22.29 -7.36
CA LYS A 16 3.40 -22.55 -6.82
C LYS A 16 3.41 -22.96 -5.33
N GLU A 17 4.35 -23.82 -4.95
CA GLU A 17 4.52 -24.32 -3.57
C GLU A 17 4.87 -23.23 -2.53
N LYS A 18 5.48 -22.11 -2.95
CA LYS A 18 5.72 -20.96 -2.08
C LYS A 18 4.47 -20.12 -1.91
N THR A 19 3.74 -19.88 -3.00
CA THR A 19 2.54 -19.04 -2.94
C THR A 19 1.41 -19.65 -2.11
N ASP A 20 1.31 -20.99 -2.07
CA ASP A 20 0.28 -21.68 -1.27
C ASP A 20 0.55 -21.61 0.25
N LYS A 21 1.76 -21.21 0.67
CA LYS A 21 2.15 -21.06 2.08
C LYS A 21 2.01 -19.63 2.60
N TYR A 22 1.82 -18.62 1.73
CA TYR A 22 1.80 -17.22 2.14
C TYR A 22 0.42 -16.75 2.60
N ASN A 23 0.40 -15.93 3.64
CA ASN A 23 -0.80 -15.21 4.03
C ASN A 23 -1.10 -14.08 3.02
N GLU A 24 -2.11 -14.26 2.18
CA GLU A 24 -2.58 -13.25 1.21
C GLU A 24 -3.68 -12.34 1.77
N ARG A 25 -4.09 -12.55 3.02
CA ARG A 25 -5.06 -11.72 3.75
C ARG A 25 -4.38 -11.05 4.94
N PRO A 26 -3.64 -9.95 4.72
CA PRO A 26 -2.96 -9.25 5.79
C PRO A 26 -4.00 -8.71 6.79
N TRP A 27 -3.81 -9.00 8.08
CA TRP A 27 -4.59 -8.37 9.15
C TRP A 27 -3.78 -7.23 9.75
N GLY A 28 -4.39 -6.07 9.90
CA GLY A 28 -3.71 -4.89 10.41
C GLY A 28 -4.58 -3.66 10.37
N ALA A 29 -3.98 -2.52 10.68
CA ALA A 29 -4.62 -1.22 10.60
C ALA A 29 -3.57 -0.12 10.47
N GLY A 30 -4.02 1.05 10.06
CA GLY A 30 -3.20 2.25 10.11
C GLY A 30 -4.00 3.53 10.14
N PHE A 31 -3.28 4.59 10.44
CA PHE A 31 -3.79 5.94 10.52
C PHE A 31 -2.85 6.89 9.80
N GLY A 32 -3.38 8.04 9.44
CA GLY A 32 -2.61 9.03 8.73
C GLY A 32 -3.40 10.31 8.55
N VAL A 33 -2.68 11.35 8.19
CA VAL A 33 -3.23 12.65 7.83
C VAL A 33 -2.97 12.88 6.36
N SER A 34 -3.96 13.41 5.66
CA SER A 34 -3.84 13.67 4.24
C SER A 34 -4.45 15.01 3.85
N ARG A 35 -3.96 15.55 2.73
CA ARG A 35 -4.49 16.77 2.13
C ARG A 35 -4.49 16.65 0.62
N TRP A 36 -5.34 17.46 0.00
CA TRP A 36 -5.34 17.71 -1.44
C TRP A 36 -4.60 19.04 -1.69
N ASP A 37 -3.70 19.08 -2.68
CA ASP A 37 -3.03 20.33 -3.08
C ASP A 37 -3.89 21.18 -4.03
N GLU A 38 -3.40 22.38 -4.38
CA GLU A 38 -4.07 23.30 -5.30
C GLU A 38 -4.25 22.73 -6.71
N LYS A 39 -3.44 21.73 -7.09
CA LYS A 39 -3.54 21.00 -8.36
C LYS A 39 -4.46 19.79 -8.26
N GLY A 40 -5.07 19.56 -7.09
CA GLY A 40 -5.95 18.44 -6.81
C GLY A 40 -5.25 17.10 -6.62
N ASN A 41 -3.93 17.09 -6.37
CA ASN A 41 -3.13 15.89 -6.08
C ASN A 41 -3.22 15.53 -4.60
N TRP A 42 -3.11 14.23 -4.30
CA TRP A 42 -3.17 13.73 -2.94
C TRP A 42 -1.79 13.71 -2.28
N HIS A 43 -1.73 14.12 -1.03
CA HIS A 43 -0.57 13.99 -0.15
C HIS A 43 -1.00 13.30 1.15
N GLY A 44 -0.20 12.39 1.68
CA GLY A 44 -0.49 11.77 2.97
C GLY A 44 0.75 11.42 3.77
N LEU A 45 0.67 11.62 5.08
CA LEU A 45 1.56 10.99 6.06
C LEU A 45 0.80 9.85 6.72
N TYR A 46 1.39 8.66 6.75
CA TYR A 46 0.74 7.47 7.27
C TYR A 46 1.65 6.67 8.18
N LEU A 47 1.01 5.87 9.04
CA LEU A 47 1.61 4.80 9.81
C LEU A 47 0.64 3.63 9.79
N MET A 48 1.11 2.46 9.36
CA MET A 48 0.38 1.21 9.33
C MET A 48 1.17 0.13 10.06
N ALA A 49 0.47 -0.83 10.65
CA ALA A 49 1.05 -2.08 11.11
C ALA A 49 0.17 -3.23 10.62
N PHE A 50 0.77 -4.22 9.97
CA PHE A 50 0.06 -5.36 9.41
C PHE A 50 0.83 -6.66 9.58
N LYS A 51 0.12 -7.78 9.52
CA LYS A 51 0.70 -9.12 9.47
C LYS A 51 1.26 -9.38 8.07
N ASP A 52 2.55 -9.71 8.00
CA ASP A 52 3.23 -10.06 6.76
C ASP A 52 2.93 -11.52 6.33
N SER A 53 3.57 -11.96 5.24
CA SER A 53 3.38 -13.31 4.70
C SER A 53 3.78 -14.44 5.66
N PHE A 54 4.56 -14.15 6.72
CA PHE A 54 4.96 -15.09 7.78
C PHE A 54 4.15 -14.91 9.07
N ASN A 55 3.07 -14.12 9.03
CA ASN A 55 2.23 -13.79 10.18
C ASN A 55 3.00 -13.04 11.31
N LYS A 56 4.07 -12.33 10.94
CA LYS A 56 4.80 -11.41 11.82
C LYS A 56 4.31 -9.99 11.62
N TRP A 57 4.42 -9.16 12.65
CA TRP A 57 4.02 -7.75 12.55
C TRP A 57 5.07 -6.97 11.77
N GLU A 58 4.62 -6.21 10.78
CA GLU A 58 5.41 -5.28 9.97
C GLU A 58 4.83 -3.88 10.10
N PRO A 59 5.49 -2.96 10.84
CA PRO A 59 5.17 -1.55 10.81
C PRO A 59 5.77 -0.89 9.57
N ILE A 60 5.00 0.01 8.95
CA ILE A 60 5.45 0.91 7.89
C ILE A 60 4.91 2.30 8.12
N GLY A 61 5.77 3.31 7.99
CA GLY A 61 5.36 4.71 8.03
C GLY A 61 6.00 5.48 6.88
N GLY A 62 5.32 6.49 6.37
CA GLY A 62 5.86 7.24 5.26
C GLY A 62 5.04 8.42 4.79
N TYR A 63 5.58 9.07 3.79
CA TYR A 63 4.92 10.09 2.99
C TYR A 63 4.50 9.48 1.65
N GLY A 64 3.26 9.72 1.24
CA GLY A 64 2.72 9.34 -0.06
C GLY A 64 2.30 10.56 -0.85
N TRP A 65 2.52 10.51 -2.16
CA TRP A 65 2.01 11.48 -3.12
C TRP A 65 1.39 10.76 -4.31
N GLU A 66 0.22 11.20 -4.75
CA GLU A 66 -0.40 10.71 -5.97
C GLU A 66 -0.87 11.89 -6.83
N LYS A 67 -0.50 11.85 -8.11
CA LYS A 67 -1.19 12.63 -9.12
C LYS A 67 -2.60 12.10 -9.24
N THR A 68 -3.60 12.97 -9.21
CA THR A 68 -4.99 12.56 -9.21
C THR A 68 -5.75 13.09 -10.42
N TRP A 69 -6.53 12.21 -11.04
CA TRP A 69 -7.43 12.53 -12.14
C TRP A 69 -8.88 12.31 -11.71
N ARG A 70 -9.78 13.21 -12.15
CA ARG A 70 -11.24 13.11 -11.96
C ARG A 70 -11.90 13.08 -13.34
N PRO A 71 -11.89 11.92 -14.03
CA PRO A 71 -12.28 11.84 -15.44
C PRO A 71 -13.79 11.86 -15.67
N LEU A 72 -14.61 11.71 -14.62
CA LEU A 72 -16.06 11.70 -14.71
C LEU A 72 -16.64 13.08 -14.40
N THR A 73 -17.89 13.31 -14.82
CA THR A 73 -18.65 14.52 -14.42
C THR A 73 -18.76 14.62 -12.90
N ASP A 74 -18.97 13.47 -12.24
CA ASP A 74 -18.94 13.37 -10.78
C ASP A 74 -17.51 13.49 -10.25
N GLN A 75 -17.22 14.63 -9.60
CA GLN A 75 -15.92 14.95 -9.03
C GLN A 75 -15.57 14.13 -7.78
N ASN A 76 -16.52 13.35 -7.24
CA ASN A 76 -16.23 12.39 -6.17
C ASN A 76 -15.41 11.22 -6.66
N PHE A 77 -15.55 10.82 -7.94
CA PHE A 77 -14.75 9.75 -8.52
C PHE A 77 -13.34 10.23 -8.87
N HIS A 78 -12.33 9.50 -8.42
CA HIS A 78 -10.94 9.86 -8.66
C HIS A 78 -10.03 8.64 -8.85
N LEU A 79 -9.03 8.81 -9.72
CA LEU A 79 -7.93 7.87 -9.96
C LEU A 79 -6.62 8.51 -9.52
N GLY A 80 -5.73 7.75 -8.90
CA GLY A 80 -4.43 8.21 -8.44
C GLY A 80 -3.28 7.36 -8.96
N LEU A 81 -2.14 7.99 -9.27
CA LEU A 81 -0.87 7.32 -9.52
C LEU A 81 0.27 8.16 -8.96
N GLY A 82 1.19 7.53 -8.25
CA GLY A 82 2.35 8.20 -7.69
C GLY A 82 3.28 7.27 -6.95
N TYR A 83 3.76 7.70 -5.79
CA TYR A 83 4.77 6.99 -5.03
C TYR A 83 4.68 7.27 -3.54
N THR A 84 5.31 6.40 -2.75
CA THR A 84 5.56 6.61 -1.33
C THR A 84 7.05 6.52 -1.03
N LEU A 85 7.50 7.39 -0.13
CA LEU A 85 8.78 7.33 0.54
C LEU A 85 8.49 6.98 2.00
N GLY A 86 8.97 5.83 2.46
CA GLY A 86 8.67 5.34 3.79
C GLY A 86 9.82 4.59 4.42
N VAL A 87 9.54 4.10 5.62
CA VAL A 87 10.41 3.23 6.40
C VAL A 87 9.55 2.08 6.88
N THR A 88 9.99 0.84 6.60
CA THR A 88 9.39 -0.39 7.14
C THR A 88 10.38 -1.10 8.05
N ALA A 89 9.91 -2.02 8.88
CA ALA A 89 10.76 -2.92 9.66
C ALA A 89 10.16 -4.33 9.67
N ARG A 90 10.99 -5.36 9.44
CA ARG A 90 10.52 -6.76 9.33
C ARG A 90 11.31 -7.70 10.24
N ASP A 91 10.64 -8.75 10.69
CA ASP A 91 11.20 -9.79 11.57
C ASP A 91 12.43 -10.48 10.96
N ASN A 92 12.39 -10.79 9.65
CA ASN A 92 13.51 -11.40 8.93
C ASN A 92 14.80 -10.56 8.90
N TRP A 93 14.72 -9.26 9.22
CA TRP A 93 15.86 -8.34 9.30
C TRP A 93 16.04 -7.78 10.71
N ASN A 94 15.62 -8.51 11.74
CA ASN A 94 15.72 -8.11 13.14
C ASN A 94 15.09 -6.73 13.43
N TYR A 95 14.07 -6.35 12.67
CA TYR A 95 13.41 -5.04 12.79
C TYR A 95 14.33 -3.83 12.60
N ILE A 96 15.46 -3.99 11.91
CA ILE A 96 16.26 -2.86 11.45
C ILE A 96 15.40 -2.01 10.49
N PRO A 97 15.27 -0.68 10.69
CA PRO A 97 14.48 0.17 9.81
C PRO A 97 15.06 0.22 8.39
N ILE A 98 14.21 -0.06 7.40
CA ILE A 98 14.58 -0.13 5.99
C ILE A 98 13.84 0.97 5.22
N PRO A 99 14.56 1.89 4.55
CA PRO A 99 13.92 2.87 3.69
C PRO A 99 13.31 2.18 2.47
N VAL A 100 12.11 2.61 2.08
CA VAL A 100 11.39 2.09 0.92
C VAL A 100 10.93 3.22 0.03
N ILE A 101 11.02 3.00 -1.28
CA ILE A 101 10.44 3.84 -2.32
C ILE A 101 9.58 2.93 -3.18
N LEU A 102 8.27 3.13 -3.15
CA LEU A 102 7.34 2.24 -3.82
C LEU A 102 6.32 3.02 -4.66
N PRO A 103 5.89 2.49 -5.82
CA PRO A 103 4.79 3.08 -6.57
C PRO A 103 3.48 2.98 -5.78
N LEU A 104 2.60 3.95 -6.00
CA LEU A 104 1.23 3.95 -5.49
C LEU A 104 0.25 4.08 -6.65
N ALA A 105 -0.88 3.39 -6.55
CA ALA A 105 -2.03 3.59 -7.41
C ALA A 105 -3.32 3.57 -6.59
N SER A 106 -4.33 4.33 -7.00
CA SER A 106 -5.60 4.38 -6.29
C SER A 106 -6.80 4.59 -7.20
N ILE A 107 -7.95 4.12 -6.71
CA ILE A 107 -9.28 4.41 -7.23
C ILE A 107 -10.17 4.72 -6.04
N GLY A 108 -10.95 5.79 -6.11
CA GLY A 108 -11.82 6.16 -5.00
C GLY A 108 -13.06 6.94 -5.41
N TYR A 109 -13.97 7.03 -4.45
CA TYR A 109 -15.22 7.76 -4.53
C TYR A 109 -15.46 8.47 -3.20
N GLY A 110 -15.39 9.81 -3.22
CA GLY A 110 -15.56 10.63 -2.03
C GLY A 110 -14.55 10.26 -0.91
N PRO A 111 -15.00 9.91 0.31
CA PRO A 111 -14.10 9.57 1.41
C PRO A 111 -13.48 8.16 1.33
N ALA A 112 -14.00 7.29 0.44
CA ALA A 112 -13.55 5.90 0.33
C ALA A 112 -12.60 5.74 -0.86
N THR A 113 -11.39 5.28 -0.60
CA THR A 113 -10.37 5.02 -1.63
C THR A 113 -9.81 3.61 -1.47
N PHE A 114 -9.74 2.85 -2.56
CA PHE A 114 -8.91 1.65 -2.62
C PHE A 114 -7.54 2.04 -3.17
N GLN A 115 -6.50 1.84 -2.38
CA GLN A 115 -5.13 2.24 -2.71
C GLN A 115 -4.22 1.02 -2.62
N MET A 116 -3.21 0.97 -3.48
CA MET A 116 -2.29 -0.14 -3.58
C MET A 116 -0.87 0.33 -3.80
N THR A 117 0.08 -0.54 -3.45
CA THR A 117 1.49 -0.43 -3.81
C THR A 117 1.98 -1.73 -4.43
N TYR A 118 3.01 -1.62 -5.25
CA TYR A 118 3.73 -2.77 -5.81
C TYR A 118 5.15 -2.79 -5.27
N ILE A 119 5.54 -3.91 -4.67
CA ILE A 119 6.88 -4.13 -4.13
C ILE A 119 7.68 -4.87 -5.21
N PRO A 120 8.55 -4.18 -5.97
CA PRO A 120 9.35 -4.83 -7.00
C PRO A 120 10.37 -5.78 -6.36
N GLY A 121 10.75 -6.82 -7.09
CA GLY A 121 11.81 -7.71 -6.66
C GLY A 121 12.17 -8.76 -7.72
N THR A 122 12.95 -9.75 -7.31
CA THR A 122 13.43 -10.84 -8.17
C THR A 122 12.51 -12.06 -8.10
N TYR A 123 12.80 -13.09 -8.89
CA TYR A 123 12.05 -14.35 -8.84
C TYR A 123 12.06 -14.91 -7.40
N ASN A 124 10.90 -15.28 -6.89
CA ASN A 124 10.65 -15.74 -5.51
C ASN A 124 10.95 -14.71 -4.39
N ASN A 125 11.20 -13.43 -4.69
CA ASN A 125 11.45 -12.39 -3.69
C ASN A 125 10.93 -11.04 -4.16
N GLY A 126 9.84 -10.53 -3.56
CA GLY A 126 9.16 -9.31 -4.03
C GLY A 126 8.12 -9.62 -5.10
N ASN A 127 7.86 -8.73 -6.06
CA ASN A 127 6.74 -8.83 -7.00
C ASN A 127 5.39 -9.04 -6.29
N VAL A 128 5.16 -8.22 -5.25
CA VAL A 128 3.99 -8.31 -4.38
C VAL A 128 3.13 -7.08 -4.56
N TYR A 129 1.84 -7.30 -4.75
CA TYR A 129 0.81 -6.26 -4.69
C TYR A 129 0.26 -6.22 -3.27
N PHE A 130 0.28 -5.06 -2.65
CA PHE A 130 -0.33 -4.84 -1.35
C PHE A 130 -1.35 -3.72 -1.46
N ALA A 131 -2.59 -3.98 -1.08
CA ALA A 131 -3.67 -3.01 -1.19
C ALA A 131 -4.50 -2.91 0.09
N TRP A 132 -5.04 -1.72 0.30
CA TRP A 132 -5.79 -1.35 1.49
C TRP A 132 -6.97 -0.44 1.12
N ALA A 133 -8.01 -0.51 1.94
CA ALA A 133 -9.04 0.51 1.95
C ALA A 133 -8.58 1.70 2.79
N ARG A 134 -8.67 2.90 2.23
CA ARG A 134 -8.42 4.17 2.90
C ARG A 134 -9.75 4.91 3.06
N ILE A 135 -10.13 5.21 4.30
CA ILE A 135 -11.38 5.88 4.66
C ILE A 135 -11.03 7.21 5.34
N GLN A 136 -11.45 8.32 4.73
CA GLN A 136 -11.31 9.67 5.28
C GLN A 136 -12.54 10.00 6.14
N PHE A 137 -12.30 10.56 7.34
CA PHE A 137 -13.32 11.02 8.28
C PHE A 137 -12.83 12.28 9.00
#